data_AF-A0A369UPJ3-F1
#
_entry.id   AF-A0A369UPJ3-F1
#
_cell.length_a   1.000
_cell.length_b   1.000
_cell.length_c   1.000
_cell.angle_alpha   90.00
_cell.angle_beta   90.00
_cell.angle_gamma   90.00
#
_symmetry.space_group_name_H-M   'P 1'
#
loop_
_entity.id
_entity.type
_entity.pdbx_description
1 polymer ?
#
loop_
_entity_poly.entity_id
_entity_poly.type
_entity_poly.pdbx_seq_one_letter_code
_entity_poly.pdbx_strand_id
1 'polypeptide(L)'
;MDIALYLLAAVLIIAGLAGTILPALPGIPMIFGGIWLAAVVDHYRHLGLWWLIVIGVLGTLGVVVDFVASTLGAKRVGASRMALWGAGLGTLVGMFFGLLGLVLGPFVGALLGELLAGNSVLRSTHVGIGTWLGLLFGTLIKLVISFMMIGLFGFAMLL
;
A
#
# COMPACT_ATOMS: atom_id res chain seq x y z
N MET A 1 22.83 14.29 18.15
CA MET A 1 22.54 13.06 17.39
C MET A 1 21.05 12.83 17.24
N ASP A 2 20.24 13.28 18.20
CA ASP A 2 18.78 13.04 18.22
C ASP A 2 18.04 13.70 17.07
N ILE A 3 18.42 14.92 16.68
CA ILE A 3 17.81 15.64 15.55
C ILE A 3 17.93 14.86 14.24
N ALA A 4 19.08 14.22 13.98
CA ALA A 4 19.29 13.44 12.75
C ALA A 4 18.40 12.19 12.71
N LEU A 5 18.17 11.55 13.87
CA LEU A 5 17.29 10.39 13.98
C LEU A 5 15.80 10.77 13.88
N TYR A 6 15.40 11.91 14.43
CA TYR A 6 14.05 12.45 14.18
C TYR A 6 13.82 12.80 12.71
N LEU A 7 14.83 13.36 12.05
CA LEU A 7 14.77 13.67 10.62
C LEU A 7 14.66 12.38 9.80
N LEU A 8 15.40 11.33 10.18
CA LEU A 8 15.31 10.01 9.56
C LEU A 8 13.93 9.36 9.79
N ALA A 9 13.37 9.45 11.00
CA ALA A 9 12.02 8.96 11.29
C ALA A 9 10.96 9.69 10.44
N ALA A 10 11.05 11.03 10.35
CA ALA A 10 10.15 11.83 9.53
C ALA A 10 10.27 11.45 8.04
N VAL A 11 11.49 11.27 7.53
CA VAL A 11 11.73 10.80 6.16
C VAL A 11 11.15 9.40 5.95
N LEU A 12 11.30 8.47 6.90
CA LEU A 12 10.71 7.13 6.81
C LEU A 12 9.17 7.18 6.76
N ILE A 13 8.54 8.03 7.58
CA ILE A 13 7.08 8.17 7.62
C ILE A 13 6.58 8.79 6.31
N ILE A 14 7.24 9.84 5.81
CA ILE A 14 6.88 10.50 4.55
C ILE A 14 7.10 9.55 3.37
N ALA A 15 8.24 8.85 3.34
CA ALA A 15 8.53 7.86 2.31
C ALA A 15 7.58 6.66 2.39
N GLY A 16 7.17 6.27 3.59
CA GLY A 16 6.16 5.24 3.82
C GLY A 16 4.78 5.68 3.34
N LEU A 17 4.38 6.93 3.57
CA LEU A 17 3.16 7.52 3.03
C LEU A 17 3.21 7.65 1.50
N ALA A 18 4.36 8.00 0.93
CA ALA A 18 4.56 7.93 -0.52
C ALA A 18 4.45 6.48 -1.02
N GLY A 19 5.01 5.53 -0.28
CA GLY A 19 4.94 4.09 -0.54
C GLY A 19 3.57 3.44 -0.33
N THR A 20 2.60 4.11 0.29
CA THR A 20 1.22 3.61 0.30
C THR A 20 0.51 3.90 -1.01
N ILE A 21 0.93 4.97 -1.70
CA ILE A 21 0.46 5.34 -3.05
C ILE A 21 1.29 4.61 -4.13
N LEU A 22 2.60 4.48 -3.90
CA LEU A 22 3.54 3.78 -4.77
C LEU A 22 3.67 2.30 -4.34
N PRO A 23 3.03 1.33 -5.04
CA PRO A 23 3.10 -0.11 -4.74
C PRO A 23 4.52 -0.70 -4.77
N ALA A 24 5.53 0.06 -5.18
CA ALA A 24 6.93 -0.34 -5.13
C ALA A 24 7.47 -0.50 -3.70
N LEU A 25 6.86 0.19 -2.73
CA LEU A 25 7.36 0.27 -1.37
C LEU A 25 6.35 -0.32 -0.36
N PRO A 26 6.82 -1.06 0.66
CA PRO A 26 5.98 -1.52 1.75
C PRO A 26 5.64 -0.35 2.67
N GLY A 27 4.66 0.47 2.26
CA GLY A 27 4.31 1.72 2.94
C GLY A 27 3.95 1.56 4.41
N ILE A 28 3.10 0.58 4.77
CA ILE A 28 2.68 0.34 6.16
C ILE A 28 3.88 -0.08 7.05
N PRO A 29 4.73 -1.06 6.65
CA PRO A 29 5.95 -1.36 7.37
C PRO A 29 6.93 -0.18 7.50
N MET A 30 7.07 0.65 6.46
CA MET A 30 7.93 1.85 6.52
C MET A 30 7.40 2.88 7.52
N ILE A 31 6.09 3.15 7.53
CA ILE A 31 5.47 4.05 8.52
C ILE A 31 5.69 3.52 9.94
N PHE A 32 5.48 2.21 10.16
CA PHE A 32 5.73 1.59 11.45
C PHE A 32 7.20 1.71 11.87
N GLY A 33 8.14 1.44 10.95
CA GLY A 33 9.57 1.57 11.21
C GLY A 33 9.98 2.99 11.59
N GLY A 34 9.41 4.00 10.93
CA GLY A 34 9.65 5.42 11.27
C GLY A 34 9.08 5.79 12.65
N ILE A 35 7.86 5.34 12.96
CA ILE A 35 7.24 5.52 14.29
C ILE A 35 8.07 4.86 15.39
N TRP A 36 8.54 3.63 15.13
CA TRP A 36 9.36 2.89 16.09
C TRP A 36 10.71 3.57 16.32
N LEU A 37 11.36 4.06 15.26
CA LEU A 37 12.60 4.84 15.36
C LEU A 37 12.38 6.11 16.18
N ALA A 38 11.28 6.85 15.94
CA ALA A 38 10.94 8.03 16.73
C ALA A 38 10.69 7.70 18.22
N ALA A 39 10.05 6.57 18.53
CA ALA A 39 9.84 6.11 19.90
C ALA A 39 11.15 5.76 20.62
N VAL A 40 12.11 5.14 19.91
CA VAL A 40 13.44 4.80 20.45
C VAL A 40 14.22 6.07 20.79
N VAL A 41 14.18 7.07 19.91
CA VAL A 41 14.87 8.37 20.11
C VAL A 41 14.25 9.15 21.27
N ASP A 42 12.94 9.06 21.43
CA ASP A 42 12.21 9.67 22.55
C ASP A 42 12.33 8.87 23.86
N HIS A 43 13.16 7.81 23.89
CA HIS A 43 13.31 6.89 25.03
C HIS A 43 11.98 6.33 25.56
N TYR A 44 10.99 6.17 24.69
CA TYR A 44 9.64 5.71 25.05
C TYR A 44 8.92 6.59 26.09
N ARG A 45 9.32 7.87 26.23
CA ARG A 45 8.69 8.79 27.20
C ARG A 45 7.24 9.09 26.86
N HIS A 46 6.96 9.45 25.60
CA HIS A 46 5.60 9.72 25.14
C HIS A 46 4.99 8.47 24.47
N LEU A 47 5.81 7.71 23.75
CA LEU A 47 5.41 6.43 23.12
C LEU A 47 5.72 5.24 24.02
N GLY A 48 4.85 5.04 25.01
CA GLY A 48 4.87 3.82 25.83
C GLY A 48 4.66 2.54 25.01
N LEU A 49 5.03 1.40 25.61
CA LEU A 49 4.94 0.06 25.01
C LEU A 49 3.52 -0.28 24.50
N TRP A 50 2.50 0.25 25.17
CA TRP A 50 1.09 0.06 24.79
C TRP A 50 0.73 0.70 23.44
N TRP A 51 1.20 1.92 23.17
CA TRP A 51 0.97 2.60 21.89
C TRP A 51 1.65 1.87 20.73
N LEU A 52 2.89 1.40 20.94
CA LEU A 52 3.61 0.62 19.95
C LEU A 52 2.94 -0.71 19.63
N ILE A 53 2.36 -1.39 20.63
CA ILE A 53 1.57 -2.61 20.40
C ILE A 53 0.32 -2.29 19.57
N VAL A 54 -0.42 -1.23 19.92
CA VAL A 54 -1.64 -0.85 19.18
C VAL A 54 -1.32 -0.48 17.72
N ILE A 55 -0.31 0.37 17.49
CA ILE A 55 0.13 0.77 16.14
C ILE A 55 0.71 -0.44 15.40
N GLY A 56 1.43 -1.32 16.09
CA GLY A 56 1.97 -2.56 15.55
C GLY A 56 0.86 -3.47 15.05
N VAL A 57 -0.15 -3.76 15.88
CA VAL A 57 -1.32 -4.57 15.52
C VAL A 57 -2.08 -3.96 14.34
N LEU A 58 -2.28 -2.64 14.33
CA LEU A 58 -2.87 -1.94 13.18
C LEU A 58 -2.02 -2.09 11.92
N GLY A 59 -0.70 -1.99 12.05
CA GLY A 59 0.23 -2.23 10.95
C GLY A 59 0.13 -3.66 10.41
N THR A 60 0.12 -4.67 11.28
CA THR A 60 -0.02 -6.08 10.87
C THR A 60 -1.36 -6.32 10.20
N LEU A 61 -2.46 -5.81 10.77
CA LEU A 61 -3.78 -5.88 10.15
C LEU A 61 -3.80 -5.19 8.79
N GLY A 62 -3.14 -4.04 8.66
CA GLY A 62 -3.02 -3.31 7.41
C GLY A 62 -2.26 -4.08 6.33
N VAL A 63 -1.16 -4.76 6.68
CA VAL A 63 -0.44 -5.63 5.75
C VAL A 63 -1.29 -6.83 5.33
N VAL A 64 -2.00 -7.45 6.28
CA VAL A 64 -2.93 -8.56 5.98
C VAL A 64 -4.05 -8.08 5.06
N VAL A 65 -4.64 -6.92 5.33
CA VAL A 65 -5.70 -6.34 4.50
C VAL A 65 -5.18 -5.95 3.13
N ASP A 66 -3.97 -5.42 2.99
CA ASP A 66 -3.34 -5.11 1.70
C ASP A 66 -3.11 -6.38 0.86
N PHE A 67 -2.62 -7.45 1.51
CA PHE A 67 -2.43 -8.74 0.87
C PHE A 67 -3.76 -9.39 0.47
N VAL A 68 -4.77 -9.33 1.34
CA VAL A 68 -6.11 -9.84 1.05
C VAL A 68 -6.75 -8.99 -0.06
N ALA A 69 -6.71 -7.67 0.00
CA ALA A 69 -7.31 -6.79 -1.00
C ALA A 69 -6.69 -6.97 -2.39
N SER A 70 -5.36 -7.06 -2.48
CA SER A 70 -4.66 -7.31 -3.75
C SER A 70 -4.97 -8.70 -4.32
N THR A 71 -5.03 -9.73 -3.48
CA THR A 71 -5.27 -11.11 -3.92
C THR A 71 -6.76 -11.41 -4.18
N LEU A 72 -7.67 -11.00 -3.31
CA LEU A 72 -9.12 -11.13 -3.49
C LEU A 72 -9.64 -10.17 -4.56
N GLY A 73 -9.08 -8.96 -4.66
CA GLY A 73 -9.48 -7.98 -5.68
C GLY A 73 -9.28 -8.51 -7.09
N ALA A 74 -8.17 -9.20 -7.35
CA ALA A 74 -7.93 -9.85 -8.63
C ALA A 74 -8.72 -11.17 -8.79
N LYS A 75 -8.83 -11.99 -7.73
CA LYS A 75 -9.51 -13.30 -7.80
C LYS A 75 -11.04 -13.21 -7.87
N ARG A 76 -11.68 -12.24 -7.21
CA ARG A 76 -13.15 -12.11 -7.18
C ARG A 76 -13.77 -11.82 -8.54
N VAL A 77 -13.01 -11.25 -9.46
CA VAL A 77 -13.47 -10.92 -10.82
C VAL A 77 -13.24 -12.08 -11.80
N GLY A 78 -12.71 -13.20 -11.32
CA GLY A 78 -12.39 -14.35 -12.17
C GLY A 78 -11.25 -14.10 -13.14
N ALA A 79 -10.30 -13.21 -12.78
CA ALA A 79 -9.15 -12.87 -13.61
C ALA A 79 -8.29 -14.11 -13.91
N SER A 80 -7.88 -14.29 -15.16
CA SER A 80 -6.95 -15.35 -15.51
C SER A 80 -5.58 -15.12 -14.88
N ARG A 81 -4.75 -16.17 -14.83
CA ARG A 81 -3.34 -16.03 -14.40
C ARG A 81 -2.59 -15.02 -15.27
N MET A 82 -2.91 -14.95 -16.57
CA MET A 82 -2.28 -13.98 -17.47
C MET A 82 -2.72 -12.55 -17.17
N ALA A 83 -3.98 -12.31 -16.78
CA ALA A 83 -4.40 -10.99 -16.30
C ALA A 83 -3.71 -10.57 -15.00
N LEU A 84 -3.48 -11.49 -14.06
CA LEU A 84 -2.70 -11.16 -12.85
C LEU A 84 -1.26 -10.75 -13.20
N TRP A 85 -0.58 -11.55 -14.03
CA TRP A 85 0.78 -11.23 -14.47
C TRP A 85 0.83 -9.95 -15.31
N GLY A 86 -0.15 -9.76 -16.18
CA GLY A 86 -0.33 -8.56 -16.98
C GLY A 86 -0.54 -7.33 -16.10
N ALA A 87 -1.38 -7.39 -15.07
CA ALA A 87 -1.59 -6.31 -14.12
C ALA A 87 -0.30 -5.98 -13.34
N GLY A 88 0.45 -7.00 -12.91
CA GLY A 88 1.73 -6.83 -12.24
C GLY A 88 2.76 -6.13 -13.13
N LEU A 89 2.95 -6.62 -14.35
CA LEU A 89 3.84 -6.00 -15.34
C LEU A 89 3.37 -4.59 -15.73
N GLY A 90 2.06 -4.39 -15.90
CA GLY A 90 1.45 -3.10 -16.18
C GLY A 90 1.69 -2.10 -15.05
N THR A 91 1.70 -2.54 -13.79
CA THR A 91 2.05 -1.69 -12.63
C THR A 91 3.53 -1.33 -12.65
N LEU A 92 4.41 -2.30 -12.94
CA LEU A 92 5.86 -2.10 -13.06
C LEU A 92 6.21 -1.10 -14.18
N VAL A 93 5.66 -1.29 -15.36
CA VAL A 93 5.87 -0.39 -16.51
C VAL A 93 5.19 0.96 -16.26
N GLY A 94 3.97 0.93 -15.71
CA GLY A 94 3.18 2.11 -15.37
C GLY A 94 3.89 3.05 -14.39
N MET A 95 4.71 2.51 -13.49
CA MET A 95 5.51 3.29 -12.55
C MET A 95 6.44 4.31 -13.24
N PHE A 96 6.96 3.99 -14.43
CA PHE A 96 7.81 4.90 -15.20
C PHE A 96 7.04 6.09 -15.80
N PHE A 97 5.71 5.98 -15.90
CA PHE A 97 4.81 7.03 -16.38
C PHE A 97 4.15 7.81 -15.23
N GLY A 98 4.64 7.65 -14.00
CA GLY A 98 4.16 8.36 -12.81
C GLY A 98 2.78 7.91 -12.33
N LEU A 99 2.04 8.81 -11.68
CA LEU A 99 0.74 8.49 -11.05
C LEU A 99 -0.29 7.94 -12.05
N LEU A 100 -0.41 8.53 -13.24
CA LEU A 100 -1.36 8.09 -14.25
C LEU A 100 -1.03 6.68 -14.76
N GLY A 101 0.25 6.41 -15.02
CA GLY A 101 0.70 5.08 -15.41
C GLY A 101 0.52 4.05 -14.30
N LEU A 102 0.66 4.44 -13.04
CA LEU A 102 0.49 3.52 -11.92
C LEU A 102 -0.98 3.15 -11.68
N VAL A 103 -1.90 4.07 -11.95
CA VAL A 103 -3.34 3.82 -11.87
C VAL A 103 -3.83 3.05 -13.09
N LEU A 104 -3.42 3.45 -14.30
CA LEU A 104 -3.93 2.85 -15.56
C LEU A 104 -3.13 1.62 -16.01
N GLY A 105 -1.86 1.51 -15.62
CA GLY A 105 -0.95 0.42 -15.97
C GLY A 105 -1.50 -0.96 -15.61
N PRO A 106 -1.89 -1.24 -14.36
CA PRO A 106 -2.49 -2.52 -14.01
C PRO A 106 -3.80 -2.79 -14.75
N PHE A 107 -4.60 -1.77 -15.08
CA PHE A 107 -5.83 -1.93 -15.86
C PHE A 107 -5.52 -2.39 -17.29
N VAL A 108 -4.64 -1.67 -17.99
CA VAL A 108 -4.23 -2.00 -19.36
C VAL A 108 -3.49 -3.34 -19.40
N GLY A 109 -2.62 -3.59 -18.42
CA GLY A 109 -1.91 -4.84 -18.26
C GLY A 109 -2.83 -6.04 -18.03
N ALA A 110 -3.83 -5.90 -17.15
CA ALA A 110 -4.84 -6.93 -16.91
C ALA A 110 -5.68 -7.18 -18.17
N LEU A 111 -6.09 -6.12 -18.86
CA LEU A 111 -6.87 -6.19 -20.11
C LEU A 111 -6.10 -6.97 -21.19
N LEU A 112 -4.86 -6.59 -21.44
CA LEU A 112 -4.00 -7.25 -22.43
C LEU A 112 -3.70 -8.70 -22.02
N GLY A 113 -3.44 -8.96 -20.74
CA GLY A 113 -3.22 -10.31 -20.23
C GLY A 113 -4.44 -11.22 -20.41
N GLU A 114 -5.65 -10.70 -20.20
CA GLU A 114 -6.90 -11.46 -20.39
C GLU A 114 -7.20 -11.72 -21.88
N LEU A 115 -6.90 -10.74 -22.75
CA LEU A 115 -7.01 -10.88 -24.21
C LEU A 115 -6.03 -11.93 -24.75
N LEU A 116 -4.78 -11.92 -24.28
CA LEU A 116 -3.76 -12.91 -24.65
C LEU A 116 -4.12 -14.32 -24.16
N ALA A 117 -4.91 -14.43 -23.09
CA ALA A 117 -5.47 -15.70 -22.62
C ALA A 117 -6.61 -16.23 -23.51
N GLY A 118 -6.97 -15.53 -24.59
CA GLY A 118 -7.99 -15.96 -25.55
C GLY A 118 -9.43 -15.64 -25.13
N ASN A 119 -9.62 -14.77 -24.13
CA ASN A 119 -10.95 -14.33 -23.72
C ASN A 119 -11.50 -13.23 -24.63
N SER A 120 -12.84 -13.08 -24.63
CA SER A 120 -13.49 -12.01 -25.39
C SER A 120 -13.12 -10.62 -24.87
N VAL A 121 -13.18 -9.61 -25.74
CA VAL A 121 -12.92 -8.20 -25.39
C VAL A 121 -13.84 -7.74 -24.26
N LEU A 122 -15.13 -8.09 -24.33
CA LEU A 122 -16.12 -7.78 -23.28
C LEU A 122 -15.72 -8.35 -21.91
N ARG A 123 -15.28 -9.61 -21.87
CA ARG A 123 -14.82 -10.23 -20.62
C ARG A 123 -13.52 -9.61 -20.13
N SER A 124 -12.59 -9.34 -21.03
CA SER A 124 -11.30 -8.72 -20.71
C SER A 124 -11.48 -7.34 -20.09
N THR A 125 -12.38 -6.52 -20.64
CA THR A 125 -12.71 -5.21 -20.07
C THR A 125 -13.36 -5.34 -18.70
N HIS A 126 -14.27 -6.29 -18.50
CA HIS A 126 -14.90 -6.52 -17.20
C HIS A 126 -13.88 -6.95 -16.13
N VAL A 127 -12.99 -7.88 -16.48
CA VAL A 127 -11.87 -8.33 -15.62
C VAL A 127 -10.91 -7.18 -15.33
N GLY A 128 -10.56 -6.38 -16.35
CA GLY A 128 -9.72 -5.19 -16.20
C GLY A 128 -10.32 -4.19 -15.22
N ILE A 129 -11.60 -3.83 -15.38
CA ILE A 129 -12.30 -2.89 -14.50
C ILE A 129 -12.34 -3.43 -13.07
N GLY A 130 -12.69 -4.71 -12.88
CA GLY A 130 -12.75 -5.26 -11.54
C GLY A 130 -11.38 -5.34 -10.86
N THR A 131 -10.31 -5.65 -11.61
CA THR A 131 -8.94 -5.64 -11.09
C THR A 131 -8.52 -4.24 -10.70
N TRP A 132 -8.86 -3.24 -11.53
CA TRP A 132 -8.59 -1.83 -11.26
C TRP A 132 -9.33 -1.31 -10.04
N LEU A 133 -10.62 -1.63 -9.91
CA LEU A 133 -11.41 -1.31 -8.72
C LEU A 133 -10.87 -2.01 -7.47
N GLY A 134 -10.44 -3.28 -7.59
CA GLY A 134 -9.80 -4.01 -6.49
C GLY A 134 -8.52 -3.32 -6.00
N LEU A 135 -7.68 -2.87 -6.92
CA LEU A 135 -6.46 -2.10 -6.62
C LEU A 135 -6.78 -0.73 -5.99
N LEU A 136 -7.77 -0.01 -6.52
CA LEU A 136 -8.23 1.27 -5.97
C LEU A 136 -8.75 1.11 -4.54
N PHE A 137 -9.63 0.14 -4.30
CA PHE A 137 -10.14 -0.14 -2.96
C PHE A 137 -9.04 -0.58 -2.00
N GLY A 138 -8.11 -1.43 -2.44
CA GLY A 138 -6.94 -1.82 -1.64
C GLY A 138 -6.08 -0.61 -1.25
N THR A 139 -5.79 0.26 -2.21
CA THR A 139 -5.02 1.50 -1.99
C THR A 139 -5.74 2.45 -1.04
N LEU A 140 -7.07 2.61 -1.17
CA LEU A 140 -7.87 3.44 -0.27
C LEU A 140 -7.84 2.92 1.17
N ILE A 141 -8.04 1.61 1.38
CA ILE A 141 -7.99 1.02 2.72
C ILE A 141 -6.58 1.17 3.32
N LYS A 142 -5.54 0.93 2.52
CA LYS A 142 -4.14 1.12 2.91
C LYS A 142 -3.86 2.56 3.34
N LEU A 143 -4.37 3.55 2.60
CA LEU A 143 -4.28 4.97 2.93
C LEU A 143 -4.95 5.26 4.28
N VAL A 144 -6.17 4.79 4.51
CA VAL A 144 -6.90 4.99 5.78
C VAL A 144 -6.09 4.44 6.96
N ILE A 145 -5.59 3.21 6.86
CA ILE A 145 -4.79 2.59 7.93
C ILE A 145 -3.51 3.39 8.18
N SER A 146 -2.86 3.86 7.13
CA SER A 146 -1.64 4.65 7.22
C SER A 146 -1.87 5.99 7.92
N PHE A 147 -2.96 6.68 7.59
CA PHE A 147 -3.38 7.90 8.29
C PHE A 147 -3.75 7.64 9.74
N MET A 148 -4.42 6.52 10.05
CA MET A 148 -4.71 6.14 11.44
C MET A 148 -3.43 5.92 12.25
N MET A 149 -2.44 5.24 11.70
CA MET A 149 -1.15 5.02 12.38
C MET A 149 -0.42 6.34 12.67
N ILE A 150 -0.38 7.25 11.70
CA ILE A 150 0.24 8.57 11.86
C ILE A 150 -0.54 9.42 12.87
N GLY A 151 -1.88 9.39 12.80
CA GLY A 151 -2.75 10.11 13.73
C GLY A 151 -2.60 9.63 15.17
N LEU A 152 -2.54 8.32 15.39
CA LEU A 152 -2.30 7.72 16.72
C LEU A 152 -0.91 8.08 17.25
N PHE A 153 0.11 8.05 16.41
CA PHE A 153 1.45 8.50 16.78
C PHE A 153 1.48 9.98 17.17
N GLY A 154 0.84 10.86 16.37
CA GLY A 154 0.74 12.28 16.68
C GLY A 154 -0.03 12.54 17.98
N PHE A 155 -1.12 11.81 18.22
CA PHE A 155 -1.89 11.90 19.47
C PHE A 155 -1.08 11.42 20.69
N ALA A 156 -0.34 10.32 20.56
CA ALA A 156 0.52 9.81 21.63
C ALA A 156 1.68 10.75 21.97
N MET A 157 2.19 11.51 20.98
CA MET A 157 3.22 12.54 21.20
C MET A 157 2.70 13.80 21.91
N LEU A 158 1.38 14.05 21.89
CA LEU A 158 0.78 15.23 22.52
C LEU A 158 0.30 14.99 23.96
N LEU A 159 0.26 13.72 24.39
CA LEU A 159 -0.15 13.27 25.74
C LEU A 159 1.05 13.16 26.67
#